data_AF-A0A7S2F0L3-F1
#
_entry.id   AF-A0A7S2F0L3-F1
#
_cell.length_a   1.000
_cell.length_b   1.000
_cell.length_c   1.000
_cell.angle_alpha   90.00
_cell.angle_beta   90.00
_cell.angle_gamma   90.00
#
_symmetry.space_group_name_H-M   'P 1'
#
loop_
_entity.id
_entity.type
_entity.pdbx_description
1 polymer ?
#
loop_
_entity_poly.entity_id
_entity_poly.type
_entity_poly.pdbx_seq_one_letter_code
_entity_poly.pdbx_strand_id
1 'polypeptide(L)'
;SPRWAGPLLFEVMEDSPGRHVLRALSLGVGVVEAPAKDLVIPLRSITAVREDRQDAHGLVFVVRYKFSGERVEILFRAATREMRDTWIQGLCDTIQASRRPSAESMAPSLSTACSEVA
;
A
#
# COMPACT_ATOMS: atom_id res chain seq x y z
N SER A 1 -0.58 -20.43 -10.50
CA SER A 1 -1.63 -19.57 -11.10
C SER A 1 -1.68 -18.24 -10.38
N PRO A 2 -1.78 -17.09 -11.07
CA PRO A 2 -1.91 -15.79 -10.42
C PRO A 2 -3.23 -15.71 -9.64
N ARG A 3 -3.18 -15.12 -8.44
CA ARG A 3 -4.35 -14.92 -7.58
C ARG A 3 -4.97 -13.57 -7.91
N TRP A 4 -6.27 -13.56 -8.19
CA TRP A 4 -7.01 -12.38 -8.62
C TRP A 4 -7.85 -11.84 -7.46
N ALA A 5 -7.60 -10.59 -7.09
CA ALA A 5 -8.49 -9.83 -6.23
C ALA A 5 -9.60 -9.16 -7.07
N GLY A 6 -10.86 -9.49 -6.84
CA GLY A 6 -12.04 -8.83 -7.42
C GLY A 6 -12.35 -7.42 -6.85
N PRO A 7 -13.44 -6.80 -7.32
CA PRO A 7 -13.69 -5.34 -7.20
C PRO A 7 -14.21 -4.83 -5.84
N LEU A 8 -14.47 -5.70 -4.84
CA LEU A 8 -15.00 -5.31 -3.51
C LEU A 8 -14.04 -5.65 -2.36
N LEU A 9 -12.75 -5.73 -2.65
CA LEU A 9 -11.92 -6.61 -1.84
C LEU A 9 -10.91 -5.92 -0.93
N PHE A 10 -10.76 -4.59 -0.92
CA PHE A 10 -9.72 -3.97 -0.09
C PHE A 10 -10.12 -2.63 0.53
N GLU A 11 -9.61 -2.37 1.74
CA GLU A 11 -9.71 -1.10 2.45
C GLU A 11 -8.32 -0.62 2.90
N VAL A 12 -8.13 0.69 2.99
CA VAL A 12 -6.95 1.27 3.65
C VAL A 12 -7.35 1.66 5.06
N MET A 13 -6.61 1.17 6.05
CA MET A 13 -6.84 1.43 7.47
C MET A 13 -5.57 1.89 8.16
N GLU A 14 -5.74 2.51 9.33
CA GLU A 14 -4.67 2.76 10.28
C GLU A 14 -4.70 1.67 11.36
N ASP A 15 -3.69 0.79 11.37
CA ASP A 15 -3.57 -0.36 12.29
C ASP A 15 -3.02 0.08 13.67
N SER A 16 -2.20 1.12 13.67
CA SER A 16 -1.66 1.80 14.85
C SER A 16 -1.29 3.23 14.47
N PRO A 17 -1.09 4.18 15.42
CA PRO A 17 -0.74 5.56 15.08
C PRO A 17 0.42 5.65 14.07
N GLY A 18 0.15 6.23 12.90
CA GLY A 18 1.10 6.38 11.79
C GLY A 18 1.32 5.12 10.92
N ARG A 19 0.72 3.98 11.25
CA ARG A 19 0.86 2.71 10.52
C ARG A 19 -0.37 2.46 9.65
N HIS A 20 -0.27 2.85 8.39
CA HIS A 20 -1.29 2.61 7.38
C HIS A 20 -1.09 1.25 6.69
N VAL A 21 -2.18 0.52 6.51
CA VAL A 21 -2.21 -0.82 5.90
C VAL A 21 -3.28 -0.91 4.83
N LEU A 22 -3.02 -1.67 3.76
CA LEU A 22 -4.00 -2.11 2.77
C LEU A 22 -4.48 -3.49 3.18
N ARG A 23 -5.75 -3.64 3.55
CA ARG A 23 -6.36 -4.89 4.02
C ARG A 23 -7.29 -5.45 2.96
N ALA A 24 -7.27 -6.76 2.76
CA ALA A 24 -8.28 -7.46 1.95
C ALA A 24 -9.53 -7.79 2.77
N LEU A 25 -10.71 -7.35 2.32
CA LEU A 25 -12.03 -7.68 2.85
C LEU A 25 -12.55 -9.04 2.37
N SER A 26 -12.09 -9.51 1.22
CA SER A 26 -12.32 -10.87 0.74
C SER A 26 -11.25 -11.21 -0.30
N LEU A 27 -10.86 -12.47 -0.42
CA LEU A 27 -9.92 -12.94 -1.43
C LEU A 27 -10.71 -13.92 -2.30
N GLY A 28 -10.76 -13.65 -3.61
CA GLY A 28 -11.55 -14.46 -4.55
C GLY A 28 -11.23 -15.96 -4.51
N VAL A 29 -12.08 -16.75 -5.18
CA VAL A 29 -12.04 -18.22 -5.20
C VAL A 29 -10.65 -18.74 -5.64
N GLY A 30 -10.01 -19.54 -4.78
CA GLY A 30 -8.68 -20.11 -5.02
C GLY A 30 -7.78 -20.31 -3.79
N VAL A 31 -8.27 -20.00 -2.57
CA VAL A 31 -7.57 -20.29 -1.32
C VAL A 31 -7.76 -21.78 -0.97
N VAL A 32 -7.00 -22.64 -1.63
CA VAL A 32 -6.83 -24.03 -1.18
C VAL A 32 -5.84 -23.99 0.00
N GLU A 33 -6.36 -24.31 1.19
CA GLU A 33 -5.66 -24.44 2.48
C GLU A 33 -5.35 -23.16 3.29
N ALA A 34 -6.33 -22.82 4.16
CA ALA A 34 -6.23 -22.21 5.50
C ALA A 34 -5.67 -20.76 5.67
N PRO A 35 -6.07 -20.12 6.78
CA PRO A 35 -7.06 -19.05 6.82
C PRO A 35 -6.49 -17.73 6.26
N ALA A 36 -6.70 -17.44 4.99
CA ALA A 36 -6.47 -16.08 4.49
C ALA A 36 -7.62 -15.17 4.94
N LYS A 37 -7.77 -14.99 6.27
CA LYS A 37 -8.82 -14.15 6.83
C LYS A 37 -8.56 -12.67 6.58
N ASP A 38 -7.30 -12.23 6.45
CA ASP A 38 -6.97 -10.83 6.20
C ASP A 38 -5.61 -10.70 5.53
N LEU A 39 -5.55 -10.45 4.22
CA LEU A 39 -4.30 -10.04 3.58
C LEU A 39 -4.05 -8.57 3.96
N VAL A 40 -3.04 -8.32 4.80
CA VAL A 40 -2.69 -6.97 5.28
C VAL A 40 -1.31 -6.60 4.77
N ILE A 41 -1.23 -5.54 3.95
CA ILE A 41 0.01 -5.06 3.33
C ILE A 41 0.34 -3.67 3.89
N PRO A 42 1.43 -3.50 4.65
CA PRO A 42 1.88 -2.18 5.08
C PRO A 42 2.18 -1.27 3.88
N LEU A 43 1.64 -0.05 3.83
CA LEU A 43 1.86 0.84 2.67
C LEU A 43 3.34 1.14 2.43
N ARG A 44 4.13 1.19 3.50
CA ARG A 44 5.59 1.40 3.43
C ARG A 44 6.35 0.24 2.80
N SER A 45 5.81 -0.99 2.83
CA SER A 45 6.44 -2.14 2.19
C SER A 45 6.11 -2.23 0.70
N ILE A 46 5.07 -1.51 0.23
CA ILE A 46 4.73 -1.43 -1.19
C ILE A 46 5.83 -0.65 -1.93
N THR A 47 6.37 -1.28 -2.96
CA THR A 47 7.46 -0.77 -3.80
C THR A 47 6.98 -0.27 -5.15
N ALA A 48 5.87 -0.80 -5.67
CA ALA A 48 5.26 -0.35 -6.92
C ALA A 48 3.77 -0.69 -6.98
N VAL A 49 3.00 0.19 -7.63
CA VAL A 49 1.61 -0.03 -8.06
C VAL A 49 1.54 0.35 -9.54
N ARG A 50 1.07 -0.55 -10.39
CA ARG A 50 1.10 -0.33 -11.86
C ARG A 50 0.11 -1.20 -12.60
N GLU A 51 -0.20 -0.83 -13.83
CA GLU A 51 -0.99 -1.67 -14.74
C GLU A 51 -0.27 -2.99 -15.06
N ASP A 52 -1.06 -4.06 -15.25
CA ASP A 52 -0.56 -5.28 -15.87
C ASP A 52 -0.56 -5.12 -17.39
N ARG A 53 0.64 -5.03 -17.99
CA ARG A 53 0.80 -4.90 -19.45
C ARG A 53 0.41 -6.16 -20.21
N GLN A 54 0.27 -7.29 -19.52
CA GLN A 54 -0.15 -8.55 -20.14
C GLN A 54 -1.67 -8.71 -20.16
N ASP A 55 -2.40 -7.88 -19.41
CA ASP A 55 -3.85 -7.92 -19.41
C ASP A 55 -4.42 -7.21 -20.64
N ALA A 56 -4.89 -8.02 -21.60
CA ALA A 56 -5.51 -7.54 -22.83
C ALA A 56 -6.75 -6.66 -22.58
N HIS A 57 -7.43 -6.84 -21.44
CA HIS A 57 -8.63 -6.08 -21.11
C HIS A 57 -8.33 -4.72 -20.47
N GLY A 58 -7.12 -4.52 -19.93
CA GLY A 58 -6.72 -3.31 -19.23
C GLY A 58 -7.49 -3.08 -17.93
N LEU A 59 -7.98 -4.12 -17.28
CA LEU A 59 -8.72 -4.09 -16.02
C LEU A 59 -7.84 -4.42 -14.81
N VAL A 60 -6.60 -4.83 -15.06
CA VAL A 60 -5.75 -5.43 -14.05
C VAL A 60 -4.60 -4.51 -13.67
N PHE A 61 -4.33 -4.43 -12.37
CA PHE A 61 -3.16 -3.76 -11.82
C PHE A 61 -2.43 -4.65 -10.81
N VAL A 62 -1.15 -4.38 -10.63
CA VAL A 62 -0.22 -5.16 -9.82
C VAL A 62 0.31 -4.30 -8.69
N VAL A 63 0.24 -4.83 -7.47
CA VAL A 63 0.90 -4.26 -6.29
C VAL A 63 2.09 -5.14 -5.94
N ARG A 64 3.29 -4.53 -5.88
CA ARG A 64 4.53 -5.20 -5.50
C ARG A 64 4.97 -4.72 -4.13
N TYR A 65 5.28 -5.63 -3.22
CA TYR A 65 5.71 -5.28 -1.88
C TYR A 65 6.82 -6.19 -1.36
N LYS A 66 7.55 -5.73 -0.34
CA LYS A 66 8.54 -6.54 0.37
C LYS A 66 7.89 -7.25 1.55
N PHE A 67 8.10 -8.57 1.65
CA PHE A 67 7.65 -9.39 2.78
C PHE A 67 8.76 -10.34 3.18
N SER A 68 9.23 -10.28 4.44
CA SER A 68 10.29 -11.16 4.96
C SER A 68 11.56 -11.23 4.10
N GLY A 69 11.93 -10.12 3.45
CA GLY A 69 13.10 -10.03 2.56
C GLY A 69 12.83 -10.40 1.10
N GLU A 70 11.68 -11.01 0.82
CA GLU A 70 11.27 -11.39 -0.53
C GLU A 70 10.44 -10.31 -1.21
N ARG A 71 10.44 -10.30 -2.55
CA ARG A 71 9.56 -9.45 -3.36
C ARG A 71 8.33 -10.25 -3.73
N VAL A 72 7.17 -9.79 -3.28
CA VAL A 72 5.87 -10.41 -3.53
C VAL A 72 5.05 -9.52 -4.46
N GLU A 73 4.29 -10.13 -5.36
CA GLU A 73 3.39 -9.45 -6.30
C GLU A 73 1.97 -9.97 -6.15
N ILE A 74 0.99 -9.07 -6.15
CA ILE A 74 -0.44 -9.40 -6.11
C ILE A 74 -1.15 -8.67 -7.23
N LEU A 75 -2.03 -9.39 -7.92
CA LEU A 75 -2.82 -8.88 -9.04
C LEU A 75 -4.24 -8.58 -8.58
N PHE A 76 -4.72 -7.42 -8.99
CA PHE A 76 -6.05 -6.90 -8.68
C PHE A 76 -6.78 -6.64 -9.98
N ARG A 77 -8.05 -7.01 -10.03
CA ARG A 77 -8.93 -6.80 -11.18
C ARG A 77 -10.06 -5.86 -10.79
N ALA A 78 -10.08 -4.70 -11.44
CA ALA A 78 -11.17 -3.75 -11.33
C ALA A 78 -12.36 -4.16 -12.22
N ALA A 79 -13.54 -3.60 -11.93
CA ALA A 79 -14.72 -3.81 -12.77
C ALA A 79 -14.63 -3.04 -14.10
N THR A 80 -13.99 -1.87 -14.09
CA THR A 80 -13.76 -1.04 -15.28
C THR A 80 -12.33 -0.47 -15.29
N ARG A 81 -11.90 0.09 -16.43
CA ARG A 81 -10.57 0.72 -16.58
C ARG A 81 -10.46 1.98 -15.71
N GLU A 82 -11.52 2.76 -15.64
CA GLU A 82 -11.60 3.98 -14.84
C GLU A 82 -11.47 3.68 -13.35
N MET A 83 -12.10 2.59 -12.89
CA MET A 83 -11.94 2.13 -11.51
C MET A 83 -10.50 1.67 -11.24
N ARG A 84 -9.87 0.92 -12.17
CA ARG A 84 -8.46 0.52 -12.06
C ARG A 84 -7.57 1.76 -11.91
N ASP A 85 -7.74 2.77 -12.75
CA ASP A 85 -6.91 3.97 -12.75
C ASP A 85 -7.10 4.75 -11.44
N THR A 86 -8.34 4.85 -10.96
CA THR A 86 -8.67 5.45 -9.66
C THR A 86 -7.97 4.71 -8.52
N TRP A 87 -7.96 3.37 -8.53
CA TRP A 87 -7.25 2.55 -7.55
C TRP A 87 -5.74 2.76 -7.60
N ILE A 88 -5.14 2.74 -8.79
CA ILE A 88 -3.70 2.97 -8.95
C ILE A 88 -3.32 4.35 -8.40
N GLN A 89 -4.06 5.39 -8.80
CA GLN A 89 -3.78 6.76 -8.39
C GLN A 89 -3.95 6.93 -6.87
N GLY A 90 -5.09 6.49 -6.31
CA GLY A 90 -5.36 6.60 -4.88
C GLY A 90 -4.35 5.83 -4.00
N LEU A 91 -3.91 4.64 -4.44
CA LEU A 91 -2.85 3.91 -3.73
C LEU A 91 -1.51 4.65 -3.80
N CYS A 92 -1.13 5.16 -4.97
CA CYS A 92 0.10 5.92 -5.14
C CYS A 92 0.12 7.16 -4.23
N ASP A 93 -0.95 7.94 -4.20
CA ASP A 93 -1.08 9.15 -3.38
C ASP A 93 -1.00 8.80 -1.89
N THR A 94 -1.71 7.77 -1.47
CA THR A 94 -1.71 7.34 -0.06
C THR A 94 -0.35 6.80 0.38
N ILE A 95 0.33 6.03 -0.48
CA ILE A 95 1.70 5.55 -0.22
C ILE A 95 2.65 6.73 -0.07
N GLN A 96 2.56 7.74 -0.95
CA GLN A 96 3.38 8.95 -0.85
C GLN A 96 3.10 9.72 0.45
N ALA A 97 1.82 9.89 0.81
CA ALA A 97 1.43 10.53 2.06
C ALA A 97 2.00 9.79 3.29
N SER A 98 1.94 8.45 3.32
CA SER A 98 2.45 7.63 4.43
C SER A 98 3.98 7.68 4.61
N ARG A 99 4.70 8.13 3.58
CA ARG A 99 6.16 8.29 3.57
C ARG A 99 6.60 9.72 3.90
N ARG A 100 5.70 10.70 3.84
CA ARG A 100 6.02 12.06 4.30
C ARG A 100 6.27 11.98 5.82
N PRO A 101 7.40 12.52 6.31
CA PRO A 101 7.59 12.65 7.74
C PRO A 101 6.47 13.57 8.29
N SER A 102 5.78 13.13 9.33
CA SER A 102 4.77 13.95 10.00
C SER A 102 5.42 15.25 10.49
N ALA A 103 4.78 16.39 10.20
CA ALA A 103 5.24 17.71 10.63
C ALA A 103 5.33 17.85 12.17
N GLU A 104 4.77 16.92 12.93
CA GLU A 104 4.91 16.84 14.39
C GLU A 104 6.30 16.38 14.88
N SER A 105 7.22 15.99 13.99
CA SER A 105 8.62 15.68 14.32
C SER A 105 9.59 16.81 13.93
N MET A 106 9.14 18.06 13.98
CA MET A 106 10.01 19.24 14.00
C MET A 106 9.85 19.96 15.34
N ALA A 107 10.25 19.30 16.43
CA ALA A 107 10.68 20.07 17.60
C ALA A 107 12.04 20.70 17.24
N PRO A 108 12.18 22.04 17.20
CA PRO A 108 13.49 22.65 17.07
C PRO A 108 14.28 22.29 18.33
N SER A 109 15.39 21.58 18.17
CA SER A 109 16.43 21.50 19.19
C SER A 109 16.99 22.93 19.36
N LEU A 110 16.40 23.70 20.28
CA LEU A 110 17.00 24.95 20.75
C LEU A 110 18.26 24.56 21.53
N SER A 111 19.36 24.37 20.80
CA SER A 111 20.70 24.40 21.38
C SER A 111 20.96 25.85 21.79
N THR A 112 20.67 26.16 23.05
CA THR A 112 21.17 27.34 23.74
C THR A 112 22.69 27.30 23.69
N ALA A 113 23.28 27.99 22.71
CA ALA A 113 24.70 28.31 22.74
C ALA A 113 24.86 29.55 23.64
N CYS A 114 25.41 29.34 24.83
CA CYS A 114 25.96 30.41 25.65
C CYS A 114 27.10 31.09 24.86
N SER A 115 26.91 32.34 24.48
CA SER A 115 28.03 33.22 24.16
C SER A 115 28.43 33.98 25.42
N GLU A 116 29.41 33.41 26.11
CA GLU A 116 30.28 34.14 27.02
C GLU A 116 31.19 35.02 26.14
N VAL A 117 31.16 36.33 26.35
CA VAL A 117 32.19 37.24 25.82
C VAL A 117 32.63 38.12 26.97
N ALA A 118 33.95 38.09 27.19
CA ALA A 118 34.71 38.73 28.27
C ALA A 118 34.54 40.25 28.36
#